data_AF-A0A150KM24-F1
#
_entry.id   AF-A0A150KM24-F1
#
_cell.length_a   1.000
_cell.length_b   1.000
_cell.length_c   1.000
_cell.angle_alpha   90.00
_cell.angle_beta   90.00
_cell.angle_gamma   90.00
#
_symmetry.space_group_name_H-M   'P 1'
#
loop_
_entity.id
_entity.type
_entity.pdbx_description
1 polymer ?
#
loop_
_entity_poly.entity_id
_entity_poly.type
_entity_poly.pdbx_seq_one_letter_code
_entity_poly.pdbx_strand_id
1 'polypeptide(L)'
;MKPVLYVALPPLLFSVIGFIFSLRFELMAYWGHDTMLWYWVGACASYVFSILAIVYTLLAGIKLTKIDTMNSKLAFTYLIASLISIFIAMVAIVLTTFIICVWQSKV
;
A
#
# COMPACT_ATOMS: atom_id res chain seq x y z
N MET A 1 -8.20 23.63 -4.98
CA MET A 1 -7.64 22.39 -5.59
C MET A 1 -6.48 21.79 -4.79
N LYS A 2 -5.52 22.59 -4.28
CA LYS A 2 -4.33 22.10 -3.58
C LYS A 2 -4.54 21.17 -2.36
N PRO A 3 -5.46 21.42 -1.40
CA PRO A 3 -5.46 20.67 -0.12
C PRO A 3 -5.85 19.20 -0.26
N VAL A 4 -6.67 18.83 -1.24
CA VAL A 4 -7.13 17.44 -1.42
C VAL A 4 -6.11 16.58 -2.15
N LEU A 5 -5.38 17.17 -3.09
CA LEU A 5 -4.25 16.48 -3.73
C LEU A 5 -3.22 16.06 -2.67
N TYR A 6 -2.89 16.95 -1.72
CA TYR A 6 -1.97 16.63 -0.61
C TYR A 6 -2.48 15.54 0.33
N VAL A 7 -3.79 15.32 0.39
CA VAL A 7 -4.41 14.35 1.29
C VAL A 7 -4.66 13.00 0.60
N ALA A 8 -5.00 13.00 -0.69
CA ALA A 8 -5.27 11.80 -1.48
C ALA A 8 -4.01 11.16 -2.09
N LEU A 9 -2.97 11.95 -2.37
CA LEU A 9 -1.75 11.48 -3.03
C LEU A 9 -0.89 10.54 -2.14
N PRO A 10 -0.66 10.84 -0.84
CA PRO A 10 0.22 10.01 -0.02
C PRO A 10 -0.25 8.55 0.15
N PRO A 11 -1.54 8.25 0.43
CA PRO A 11 -2.02 6.88 0.49
C PRO A 11 -1.80 6.11 -0.81
N LEU A 12 -2.02 6.77 -1.94
CA LEU A 12 -1.85 6.16 -3.25
C LEU A 12 -0.39 5.82 -3.52
N LEU A 13 0.53 6.74 -3.23
CA LEU A 13 1.97 6.50 -3.35
C LEU A 13 2.42 5.33 -2.46
N PHE A 14 2.01 5.30 -1.20
CA PHE A 14 2.37 4.21 -0.30
C PHE A 14 1.80 2.86 -0.76
N SER A 15 0.57 2.83 -1.29
CA SER A 15 -0.02 1.59 -1.81
C SER A 15 0.76 1.05 -3.02
N VAL A 16 1.16 1.92 -3.95
CA VAL A 16 1.95 1.55 -5.14
C VAL A 16 3.34 1.09 -4.73
N ILE A 17 3.99 1.79 -3.80
CA ILE A 17 5.31 1.41 -3.30
C ILE A 17 5.23 0.03 -2.62
N GLY A 18 4.24 -0.20 -1.76
CA GLY A 18 4.02 -1.49 -1.10
C GLY A 18 3.84 -2.63 -2.10
N PHE A 19 3.07 -2.38 -3.16
CA PHE A 19 2.86 -3.33 -4.25
C PHE A 19 4.14 -3.61 -5.05
N ILE A 20 4.91 -2.57 -5.41
CA ILE A 20 6.21 -2.76 -6.10
C ILE A 20 7.15 -3.61 -5.25
N PHE A 21 7.23 -3.34 -3.94
CA PHE A 21 8.04 -4.18 -3.06
C PHE A 21 7.56 -5.62 -3.06
N SER A 22 6.23 -5.87 -3.04
CA SER A 22 5.69 -7.24 -3.11
C SER A 22 6.17 -8.01 -4.35
N LEU A 23 6.15 -7.38 -5.52
CA LEU A 23 6.63 -7.98 -6.77
C LEU A 23 8.15 -8.15 -6.80
N ARG A 24 8.89 -7.21 -6.20
CA ARG A 24 10.35 -7.25 -6.22
C ARG A 24 10.92 -8.36 -5.36
N PHE A 25 10.35 -8.60 -4.18
CA PHE A 25 10.84 -9.66 -3.31
C PHE A 25 10.33 -11.04 -3.76
N GLU A 26 9.22 -11.10 -4.51
CA GLU A 26 8.79 -12.32 -5.22
C GLU A 26 9.93 -12.90 -6.07
N LEU A 27 10.54 -12.08 -6.91
CA LEU A 27 11.67 -12.50 -7.75
C LEU A 27 12.82 -13.07 -6.92
N MET A 28 13.08 -12.50 -5.74
CA MET A 28 14.12 -12.98 -4.81
C MET A 28 13.74 -14.32 -4.17
N ALA A 29 12.45 -14.53 -3.88
CA ALA A 29 11.91 -15.76 -3.29
C ALA A 29 11.89 -16.94 -4.28
N TYR A 30 11.69 -16.67 -5.57
CA TYR A 30 11.60 -17.73 -6.57
C TYR A 30 12.93 -18.04 -7.26
N TRP A 31 13.81 -17.04 -7.40
CA TRP A 31 15.00 -17.15 -8.25
C TRP A 31 16.32 -16.79 -7.54
N GLY A 32 16.26 -16.29 -6.30
CA GLY A 32 17.45 -15.81 -5.58
C GLY A 32 18.03 -16.85 -4.62
N HIS A 33 19.13 -17.50 -5.00
CA HIS A 33 19.81 -18.49 -4.14
C HIS A 33 20.54 -17.88 -2.93
N ASP A 34 20.96 -16.60 -2.99
CA ASP A 34 21.76 -15.93 -1.93
C ASP A 34 21.12 -14.63 -1.37
N THR A 35 19.85 -14.37 -1.67
CA THR A 35 19.21 -13.07 -1.37
C THR A 35 18.29 -13.11 -0.15
N MET A 36 18.51 -14.02 0.81
CA MET A 36 17.63 -14.19 1.98
C MET A 36 17.44 -12.91 2.79
N LEU A 37 18.48 -12.10 2.96
CA LEU A 37 18.37 -10.80 3.64
C LEU A 37 17.46 -9.83 2.88
N TRP A 38 17.65 -9.70 1.56
CA TRP A 38 16.88 -8.80 0.71
C TRP A 38 15.43 -9.23 0.53
N TYR A 39 15.17 -10.53 0.59
CA TYR A 39 13.83 -11.12 0.64
C TYR A 39 13.05 -10.58 1.86
N TRP A 40 13.62 -10.70 3.07
CA TRP A 40 12.96 -10.22 4.29
C TRP A 40 12.83 -8.70 4.32
N VAL A 41 13.84 -7.96 3.85
CA VAL A 41 13.76 -6.50 3.71
C VAL A 41 12.60 -6.10 2.79
N GLY A 42 12.44 -6.77 1.66
CA GLY A 42 11.35 -6.52 0.73
C GLY A 42 9.97 -6.87 1.29
N ALA A 43 9.85 -7.99 2.00
CA ALA A 43 8.61 -8.39 2.68
C ALA A 43 8.21 -7.39 3.77
N CYS A 44 9.15 -7.01 4.64
CA CYS A 44 8.92 -6.00 5.67
C CYS A 44 8.53 -4.64 5.06
N ALA A 45 9.24 -4.20 4.03
CA ALA A 45 8.92 -2.96 3.33
C ALA A 45 7.51 -2.99 2.73
N SER A 46 7.13 -4.09 2.07
CA SER A 46 5.79 -4.23 1.49
C SER A 46 4.69 -4.11 2.54
N TYR A 47 4.82 -4.80 3.68
CA TYR A 47 3.87 -4.68 4.78
C TYR A 47 3.83 -3.27 5.36
N VAL A 48 4.99 -2.67 5.65
CA VAL A 48 5.06 -1.31 6.22
C VAL A 48 4.37 -0.30 5.31
N PHE A 49 4.67 -0.31 4.01
CA PHE A 49 4.06 0.63 3.07
C PHE A 49 2.56 0.36 2.85
N SER A 50 2.13 -0.90 2.86
CA SER A 50 0.70 -1.23 2.73
C SER A 50 -0.10 -0.82 3.96
N ILE A 51 0.44 -1.04 5.17
CA ILE A 51 -0.17 -0.59 6.43
C ILE A 51 -0.20 0.94 6.50
N LEU A 52 0.90 1.61 6.13
CA LEU A 52 0.95 3.07 6.06
C LEU A 52 -0.11 3.61 5.09
N ALA A 53 -0.30 3.00 3.92
CA ALA A 53 -1.33 3.40 2.98
C ALA A 53 -2.74 3.36 3.62
N ILE A 54 -3.05 2.29 4.36
CA ILE A 54 -4.33 2.16 5.08
C ILE A 54 -4.45 3.21 6.18
N VAL A 55 -3.43 3.38 7.02
CA VAL A 55 -3.42 4.36 8.12
C VAL A 55 -3.59 5.79 7.60
N TYR A 56 -2.85 6.17 6.56
CA TYR A 56 -2.97 7.49 5.95
C TYR A 56 -4.36 7.70 5.34
N THR A 57 -4.96 6.67 4.74
CA THR A 57 -6.34 6.73 4.22
C THR A 57 -7.35 7.00 5.34
N LEU A 58 -7.20 6.34 6.49
CA LEU A 58 -8.07 6.55 7.65
C LEU A 58 -7.91 7.95 8.25
N LEU A 59 -6.66 8.38 8.46
CA LEU A 59 -6.36 9.71 9.00
C LEU A 59 -6.86 10.83 8.08
N ALA A 60 -6.73 10.63 6.77
CA ALA A 60 -7.28 11.52 5.76
C ALA A 60 -8.81 11.56 5.84
N GLY A 61 -9.49 10.41 5.94
CA GLY A 61 -10.95 10.35 6.10
C GLY A 61 -11.48 11.10 7.33
N ILE A 62 -10.79 10.99 8.46
CA ILE A 62 -11.12 11.73 9.70
C ILE A 62 -10.91 13.23 9.55
N LYS A 63 -9.84 13.65 8.84
CA LYS A 63 -9.60 15.07 8.55
C LYS A 63 -10.66 15.63 7.60
N LEU A 64 -11.06 14.87 6.59
CA LEU A 64 -12.08 15.28 5.63
C LEU A 64 -13.47 15.44 6.28
N THR A 65 -13.85 14.54 7.19
CA THR A 65 -15.14 14.61 7.91
C THR A 65 -15.25 15.83 8.85
N LYS A 66 -14.11 16.39 9.31
CA LYS A 66 -14.09 17.65 10.06
C LYS A 66 -14.15 18.89 9.19
N ILE A 67 -13.86 18.78 7.89
CA ILE A 67 -13.88 19.90 6.94
C ILE A 67 -15.23 19.87 6.24
N ASP A 68 -16.26 20.39 6.92
CA ASP A 68 -17.67 20.41 6.49
C ASP A 68 -17.95 21.15 5.17
N THR A 69 -16.93 21.78 4.57
CA THR A 69 -17.03 22.64 3.38
C THR A 69 -16.31 22.04 2.16
N MET A 70 -16.40 20.72 1.96
CA MET A 70 -15.89 20.12 0.73
C MET A 70 -16.87 20.24 -0.44
N ASN A 71 -16.36 20.75 -1.55
CA ASN A 71 -17.03 20.71 -2.84
C ASN A 71 -17.31 19.24 -3.22
N SER A 72 -18.56 18.91 -3.60
CA SER A 72 -19.02 17.52 -3.78
C SER A 72 -18.17 16.71 -4.77
N LYS A 73 -17.67 17.36 -5.83
CA LYS A 73 -16.74 16.74 -6.79
C LYS A 73 -15.43 16.30 -6.15
N LEU A 74 -14.94 17.07 -5.18
CA LEU A 74 -13.65 16.86 -4.51
C LEU A 74 -13.72 15.70 -3.50
N ALA A 75 -14.83 15.61 -2.76
CA ALA A 75 -15.11 14.48 -1.87
C ALA A 75 -15.21 13.16 -2.66
N PHE A 76 -15.85 13.20 -3.84
CA PHE A 76 -15.95 12.05 -4.73
C PHE A 76 -14.58 11.59 -5.27
N THR A 77 -13.72 12.51 -5.69
CA THR A 77 -12.35 12.17 -6.13
C THR A 77 -11.53 11.52 -5.02
N TYR A 78 -11.61 12.05 -3.79
CA TYR A 78 -10.94 11.45 -2.64
C TYR A 78 -11.46 10.05 -2.35
N LEU A 79 -12.78 9.85 -2.39
CA LEU A 79 -13.41 8.55 -2.15
C LEU A 79 -12.90 7.51 -3.16
N ILE A 80 -12.87 7.85 -4.46
CA ILE A 80 -12.33 6.95 -5.48
C ILE A 80 -10.86 6.63 -5.21
N ALA A 81 -10.02 7.65 -4.97
CA ALA A 81 -8.60 7.45 -4.71
C ALA A 81 -8.36 6.54 -3.49
N SER A 82 -9.12 6.76 -2.41
CA SER A 82 -9.04 5.94 -1.19
C SER A 82 -9.40 4.48 -1.42
N LEU A 83 -10.45 4.21 -2.21
CA LEU A 83 -10.85 2.85 -2.55
C LEU A 83 -9.78 2.14 -3.38
N ILE A 84 -9.19 2.83 -4.35
CA ILE A 84 -8.07 2.30 -5.15
C ILE A 84 -6.86 2.01 -4.26
N SER A 85 -6.48 2.92 -3.36
CA SER A 85 -5.35 2.72 -2.45
C SER A 85 -5.56 1.54 -1.51
N ILE A 86 -6.75 1.40 -0.93
CA ILE A 86 -7.08 0.28 -0.05
C ILE A 86 -7.04 -1.03 -0.83
N PHE A 87 -7.61 -1.07 -2.04
CA PHE A 87 -7.60 -2.26 -2.88
C PHE A 87 -6.17 -2.70 -3.21
N ILE A 88 -5.31 -1.78 -3.67
CA ILE A 88 -3.90 -2.07 -3.98
C ILE A 88 -3.16 -2.56 -2.73
N ALA A 89 -3.36 -1.91 -1.57
CA ALA A 89 -2.73 -2.31 -0.32
C ALA A 89 -3.18 -3.72 0.14
N MET A 90 -4.46 -4.08 -0.03
CA MET A 90 -4.96 -5.42 0.27
C MET A 90 -4.33 -6.47 -0.66
N VAL A 91 -4.29 -6.18 -1.96
CA VAL A 91 -3.62 -7.07 -2.94
C VAL A 91 -2.15 -7.26 -2.57
N ALA A 92 -1.44 -6.19 -2.23
CA ALA A 92 -0.04 -6.25 -1.80
C ALA A 92 0.14 -7.11 -0.53
N ILE A 93 -0.73 -6.98 0.46
CA ILE A 93 -0.69 -7.79 1.70
C ILE A 93 -0.95 -9.26 1.41
N VAL A 94 -1.98 -9.58 0.63
CA VAL A 94 -2.33 -10.97 0.26
C VAL A 94 -1.19 -11.60 -0.52
N LEU A 95 -0.67 -10.89 -1.53
CA LEU A 95 0.44 -11.37 -2.36
C LEU A 95 1.70 -11.56 -1.50
N THR A 96 2.03 -10.60 -0.64
CA THR A 96 3.20 -10.69 0.25
C THR A 96 3.10 -11.92 1.14
N THR A 97 1.94 -12.14 1.75
CA THR A 97 1.69 -13.30 2.63
C THR A 97 1.79 -14.61 1.85
N PHE A 98 1.21 -14.66 0.64
CA PHE A 98 1.30 -15.82 -0.24
C PHE A 98 2.75 -16.17 -0.59
N ILE A 99 3.57 -15.19 -0.96
CA ILE A 99 4.99 -15.40 -1.28
C ILE A 99 5.76 -15.92 -0.06
N ILE A 100 5.43 -15.44 1.15
CA ILE A 100 6.02 -15.94 2.40
C ILE A 100 5.69 -17.40 2.63
N CYS A 101 4.43 -17.79 2.48
CA CYS A 101 4.03 -19.19 2.59
C CYS A 101 4.76 -20.07 1.56
N VAL A 102 4.85 -19.63 0.31
CA VAL A 102 5.53 -20.41 -0.73
C VAL A 102 7.03 -20.54 -0.43
N TRP A 103 7.69 -19.48 0.01
CA TRP A 103 9.10 -19.56 0.40
C TRP A 103 9.33 -20.56 1.54
N GLN A 104 8.52 -20.48 2.61
CA GLN A 104 8.62 -21.40 3.76
C GLN A 104 8.34 -22.85 3.37
N SER A 105 7.56 -23.11 2.32
CA SER A 105 7.31 -24.47 1.83
C SER A 105 8.48 -25.08 1.05
N LYS A 106 9.45 -24.26 0.62
CA LYS A 106 10.64 -24.69 -0.13
C LYS A 106 11.88 -24.91 0.75
N VAL A 107 11.88 -24.37 1.96
CA VAL A 107 12.94 -24.52 2.98
C VAL A 107 12.68 -25.79 3.77
#